data_AF-A0A8S9NKN3-F1
#
_entry.id   AF-A0A8S9NKN3-F1
#
_cell.length_a   1.000
_cell.length_b   1.000
_cell.length_c   1.000
_cell.angle_alpha   90.00
_cell.angle_beta   90.00
_cell.angle_gamma   90.00
#
_symmetry.space_group_name_H-M   'P 1'
#
loop_
_entity.id
_entity.type
_entity.pdbx_description
1 polymer ?
#
loop_
_entity_poly.entity_id
_entity_poly.type
_entity_poly.pdbx_seq_one_letter_code
_entity_poly.pdbx_strand_id
1 'polypeptide(L)' 'MNYTIITSQCKGPKYPPKKCCSAFKEFACPYADQLNDLRNDCATTMFSYINLYGKYPPGLFANSCQEKGGLKCPGQK' A
#
# COMPACT_ATOMS: atom_id res chain seq x y z
N MET A 1 3.94 8.88 10.14
CA MET A 1 3.76 8.66 8.68
C MET A 1 2.59 9.51 8.20
N ASN A 2 2.69 10.14 7.03
CA ASN A 2 1.59 10.92 6.45
C ASN A 2 0.77 10.05 5.47
N TYR A 3 -0.39 9.57 5.92
CA TYR A 3 -1.27 8.68 5.12
C TYR A 3 -2.08 9.43 4.05
N THR A 4 -1.98 10.76 3.99
CA THR A 4 -2.69 11.60 3.02
C THR A 4 -2.34 11.23 1.58
N ILE A 5 -1.13 10.75 1.32
CA ILE A 5 -0.72 10.29 -0.01
C ILE A 5 -1.65 9.18 -0.53
N ILE A 6 -2.10 8.28 0.35
CA ILE A 6 -3.04 7.19 0.03
C ILE A 6 -4.48 7.71 0.04
N THR A 7 -4.91 8.40 1.11
CA THR A 7 -6.32 8.79 1.29
C THR A 7 -6.80 9.90 0.34
N SER A 8 -5.87 10.71 -0.20
CA SER A 8 -6.21 11.72 -1.21
C SER A 8 -6.43 11.12 -2.61
N GLN A 9 -5.75 10.02 -2.94
CA GLN A 9 -5.73 9.42 -4.28
C GLN A 9 -6.62 8.18 -4.40
N CYS A 10 -6.62 7.32 -3.38
CA CYS A 10 -7.40 6.08 -3.33
C CYS A 10 -8.73 6.34 -2.61
N LYS A 11 -9.77 6.71 -3.36
CA LYS A 11 -11.09 7.04 -2.80
C LYS A 11 -12.16 6.03 -3.21
N GLY A 12 -13.01 5.70 -2.25
CA GLY A 12 -14.20 4.88 -2.46
C GLY A 12 -15.30 5.65 -3.20
N PRO A 13 -16.38 4.98 -3.61
CA PRO A 13 -16.67 3.55 -3.34
C PRO A 13 -16.01 2.58 -4.33
N LYS A 14 -15.55 3.05 -5.50
CA LYS A 14 -15.03 2.17 -6.56
C LYS A 14 -13.53 1.83 -6.45
N TYR A 15 -12.77 2.52 -5.60
CA TYR A 15 -11.33 2.30 -5.35
C TYR A 15 -10.53 1.97 -6.62
N PRO A 16 -10.25 2.97 -7.49
CA PRO A 16 -9.62 2.73 -8.78
C PRO A 16 -8.23 2.06 -8.62
N PRO A 17 -8.03 0.81 -9.09
CA PRO A 17 -6.84 0.01 -8.77
C PRO A 17 -5.53 0.73 -9.11
N LYS A 18 -5.42 1.27 -10.33
CA LYS A 18 -4.20 1.96 -10.79
C LYS A 18 -3.81 3.13 -9.88
N LYS A 19 -4.77 3.94 -9.42
CA LYS A 19 -4.50 5.08 -8.53
C LYS A 19 -4.16 4.61 -7.12
N CYS A 20 -4.92 3.64 -6.60
CA CYS A 20 -4.69 3.06 -5.29
C CYS A 20 -3.31 2.41 -5.18
N CYS A 21 -2.90 1.66 -6.20
CA CYS A 21 -1.60 1.01 -6.23
C CYS A 21 -0.45 1.99 -6.42
N SER A 22 -0.62 3.02 -7.26
CA SER A 22 0.38 4.07 -7.42
C SER A 22 0.63 4.80 -6.09
N ALA A 23 -0.45 5.20 -5.40
CA ALA A 23 -0.36 5.88 -4.11
C ALA A 23 0.21 4.98 -3.01
N PHE A 24 -0.16 3.70 -3.00
CA PHE A 24 0.41 2.72 -2.09
C PHE A 24 1.91 2.52 -2.31
N LYS A 25 2.35 2.39 -3.57
CA LYS A 25 3.77 2.31 -3.91
C LYS A 25 4.53 3.55 -3.44
N GLU A 26 4.04 4.74 -3.74
CA GLU A 26 4.67 5.99 -3.30
C GLU A 26 4.83 6.07 -1.78
N PHE A 27 3.86 5.57 -1.03
CA PHE A 27 3.93 5.51 0.43
C PHE A 27 4.87 4.41 0.96
N ALA A 28 4.78 3.20 0.42
CA ALA A 28 5.39 2.01 0.99
C ALA A 28 6.84 1.78 0.53
N CYS A 29 7.18 2.21 -0.69
CA CYS A 29 8.47 1.94 -1.30
C CYS A 29 9.70 2.48 -0.55
N PRO A 30 9.64 3.64 0.14
CA PRO A 30 10.73 4.08 1.02
C PRO A 30 11.04 3.11 2.17
N TYR A 31 10.12 2.19 2.50
CA TYR A 31 10.22 1.24 3.59
C TYR A 31 10.28 -0.22 3.10
N ALA A 32 10.53 -0.45 1.80
CA ALA A 32 10.45 -1.77 1.18
C ALA A 32 11.29 -2.83 1.92
N ASP A 33 12.49 -2.50 2.38
CA ASP A 33 13.36 -3.45 3.08
C ASP A 33 12.75 -3.94 4.40
N GLN A 34 12.18 -3.02 5.19
CA GLN A 34 11.52 -3.35 6.44
C GLN A 34 10.22 -4.11 6.22
N LEU A 35 9.47 -3.74 5.17
CA LEU A 35 8.21 -4.38 4.82
C LEU A 35 8.39 -5.79 4.23
N ASN A 36 9.52 -6.04 3.57
CA ASN A 36 9.86 -7.35 3.00
C ASN A 36 10.57 -8.28 3.98
N ASP A 37 10.99 -7.78 5.15
CA ASP A 37 11.58 -8.60 6.20
C ASP A 37 10.49 -9.35 6.99
N LEU A 38 10.37 -10.65 6.71
CA LEU A 38 9.40 -11.55 7.33
C LEU A 38 9.65 -11.81 8.83
N ARG A 39 10.74 -11.29 9.41
CA ARG A 39 11.06 -11.42 10.85
C ARG A 39 10.40 -10.36 11.71
N ASN A 40 9.79 -9.35 11.10
CA ASN A 40 9.13 -8.25 11.81
C ASN A 40 7.64 -8.14 11.42
N ASP A 41 6.92 -7.26 12.09
CA ASP A 41 5.49 -7.03 11.90
C ASP A 41 5.18 -5.73 11.11
N CYS A 42 6.18 -5.12 10.47
CA CYS A 42 6.06 -3.81 9.81
C CYS A 42 4.95 -3.81 8.75
N ALA A 43 4.87 -4.87 7.94
CA ALA A 43 3.83 -4.99 6.91
C ALA A 43 2.42 -5.03 7.52
N THR A 44 2.21 -5.87 8.53
CA THR A 44 0.92 -6.01 9.23
C THR A 44 0.52 -4.72 9.93
N THR A 45 1.46 -4.06 10.60
CA THR A 45 1.26 -2.79 11.29
C THR A 45 0.94 -1.67 10.28
N MET A 46 1.66 -1.60 9.16
CA MET A 46 1.40 -0.62 8.11
C MET A 46 -0.02 -0.77 7.53
N PHE A 47 -0.42 -1.99 7.17
CA PHE A 47 -1.76 -2.22 6.64
C PHE A 47 -2.86 -1.90 7.66
N SER A 48 -2.64 -2.20 8.94
CA SER A 48 -3.58 -1.86 10.02
C SER A 48 -3.85 -0.35 10.07
N TYR A 49 -2.80 0.47 10.06
CA TYR A 49 -2.95 1.93 10.07
C TYR A 49 -3.55 2.48 8.76
N ILE A 50 -3.14 1.96 7.59
CA ILE A 50 -3.73 2.37 6.31
C ILE A 50 -5.25 2.13 6.31
N ASN A 51 -5.67 0.94 6.75
CA ASN A 51 -7.09 0.58 6.79
C ASN A 51 -7.85 1.44 7.81
N LEU A 52 -7.26 1.69 8.98
CA LEU A 52 -7.87 2.51 10.03
C LEU A 52 -8.09 3.96 9.56
N TYR A 53 -7.05 4.63 9.06
CA TYR A 53 -7.13 6.04 8.68
C TYR A 53 -7.86 6.27 7.36
N GLY A 54 -7.73 5.34 6.40
CA GLY A 54 -8.40 5.42 5.11
C GLY A 54 -9.80 4.82 5.07
N LYS A 55 -10.23 4.14 6.15
CA LYS A 55 -11.47 3.35 6.20
C LYS A 55 -11.57 2.34 5.06
N TYR A 56 -10.44 1.72 4.71
CA TYR A 56 -10.37 0.76 3.61
C TYR A 56 -10.81 -0.64 4.05
N PRO A 57 -11.49 -1.40 3.17
CA PRO A 57 -11.78 -2.79 3.44
C PRO A 57 -10.49 -3.63 3.49
N PRO A 58 -10.42 -4.66 4.36
CA PRO A 58 -9.31 -5.59 4.39
C PRO A 58 -9.02 -6.20 3.02
N GLY A 59 -7.74 -6.33 2.67
CA GLY A 59 -7.32 -6.92 1.40
C GLY A 59 -7.46 -6.03 0.17
N LEU A 60 -7.95 -4.78 0.29
CA LEU A 60 -8.11 -3.87 -0.87
C LEU A 60 -6.83 -3.77 -1.71
N PHE A 61 -5.69 -3.48 -1.07
CA PHE A 61 -4.43 -3.29 -1.77
C PHE A 61 -3.84 -4.62 -2.27
N ALA A 62 -4.00 -5.71 -1.54
CA ALA A 62 -3.56 -7.04 -1.99
C ALA A 62 -4.32 -7.51 -3.25
N ASN A 63 -5.61 -7.18 -3.35
CA ASN A 63 -6.44 -7.52 -4.49
C ASN A 63 -6.28 -6.54 -5.66
N SER A 64 -6.12 -5.24 -5.37
CA SER A 64 -6.01 -4.21 -6.40
C SER A 64 -4.63 -4.16 -7.05
N CYS A 65 -3.59 -4.58 -6.33
CA CYS A 65 -2.20 -4.37 -6.70
C CYS A 65 -1.46 -5.68 -6.95
N GLN A 66 -1.99 -6.48 -7.87
CA GLN A 66 -1.37 -7.72 -8.32
C GLN A 66 -0.48 -7.48 -9.52
N GLU A 67 0.83 -7.65 -9.33
CA GLU A 67 1.84 -7.59 -10.39
C GLU A 67 2.61 -8.91 -10.43
N LYS A 68 3.10 -9.30 -11.62
CA LYS A 68 3.91 -10.52 -11.77
C LYS A 68 5.22 -10.37 -10.99
N GLY A 69 5.40 -11.22 -9.97
CA GLY A 69 6.59 -11.24 -9.12
C GLY A 69 6.53 -10.32 -7.90
N GLY A 70 5.34 -9.84 -7.52
CA GLY A 70 5.17 -8.93 -6.39
C GLY A 70 5.09 -7.47 -6.80
N LEU A 71 4.91 -6.59 -5.83
CA LEU A 71 4.67 -5.17 -6.05
C LEU A 71 6.00 -4.44 -6.31
N LYS A 72 6.26 -4.04 -7.56
CA LYS A 72 7.54 -3.38 -7.89
C LYS A 72 7.53 -1.91 -7.53
N CYS A 73 8.56 -1.49 -6.78
CA CYS A 73 8.75 -0.09 -6.42
C CYS A 73 9.38 0.72 -7.56
N PRO A 74 8.84 1.92 -7.89
CA PRO A 74 9.43 2.77 -8.91
C PRO A 74 10.85 3.16 -8.47
N GLY A 75 11.84 2.89 -9.33
CA GLY A 75 13.26 3.15 -9.04
C GLY A 75 14.05 1.96 -8.49
N GLN A 76 13.41 0.84 -8.18
CA GLN A 76 14.13 -0.42 -7.95
C GLN A 76 14.42 -1.07 -9.32
N LYS A 77 15.70 -1.07 -9.69
CA LYS A 77 16.22 -1.66 -10.93
C LYS A 77 16.54 -3.13 -10.73
#